data_AF-A0A246WPM2-F1
#
_entry.id   AF-A0A246WPM2-F1
#
_cell.length_a   1.000
_cell.length_b   1.000
_cell.length_c   1.000
_cell.angle_alpha   90.00
_cell.angle_beta   90.00
_cell.angle_gamma   90.00
#
_symmetry.space_group_name_H-M   'P 1'
#
loop_
_entity.id
_entity.type
_entity.pdbx_description
1 polymer ?
#
loop_
_entity_poly.entity_id
_entity_poly.type
_entity_poly.pdbx_seq_one_letter_code
_entity_poly.pdbx_strand_id
1 'polypeptide(L)'
;MKGRYLATAAAAMVLSACASSSGVTQLDRDTYMLTASSRWRGNDGVAIQGLQQADAYCKNLGRRMRVVGSERSDGLPVVLPPKALLTFKCDPAG
;
A
#
# COMPACT_ATOMS: atom_id res chain seq x y z
N MET A 1 -32.00 -44.25 7.31
CA MET A 1 -31.82 -44.14 5.84
C MET A 1 -31.91 -42.67 5.46
N LYS A 2 -30.94 -42.16 4.68
CA LYS A 2 -31.02 -41.08 3.65
C LYS A 2 -31.87 -39.83 3.95
N GLY A 3 -31.42 -38.59 3.82
CA GLY A 3 -30.21 -38.00 3.25
C GLY A 3 -30.36 -36.48 3.42
N ARG A 4 -29.31 -35.78 3.83
CA ARG A 4 -28.59 -34.80 2.99
C ARG A 4 -29.52 -34.11 1.99
N TYR A 5 -30.08 -32.94 2.32
CA TYR A 5 -30.25 -31.78 1.43
C TYR A 5 -30.82 -30.65 2.29
N LEU A 6 -29.98 -29.72 2.67
CA LEU A 6 -30.27 -28.28 2.74
C LEU A 6 -28.91 -27.58 2.83
N ALA A 7 -28.14 -27.81 1.77
CA ALA A 7 -26.95 -27.04 1.45
C ALA A 7 -27.41 -25.74 0.81
N THR A 8 -27.85 -24.78 1.63
CA THR A 8 -28.21 -23.44 1.16
C THR A 8 -28.02 -22.42 2.27
N ALA A 9 -27.41 -21.29 1.89
CA ALA A 9 -27.27 -20.07 2.68
C ALA A 9 -26.14 -20.01 3.72
N ALA A 10 -24.89 -20.00 3.24
CA ALA A 10 -23.86 -19.16 3.83
C ALA A 10 -23.13 -18.39 2.72
N ALA A 11 -23.90 -17.57 2.01
CA ALA A 11 -23.35 -16.49 1.20
C ALA A 11 -22.95 -15.37 2.16
N ALA A 12 -21.65 -15.08 2.30
CA ALA A 12 -21.18 -13.76 2.71
C ALA A 12 -19.67 -13.63 2.50
N MET A 13 -19.31 -12.76 1.56
CA MET A 13 -18.19 -11.82 1.67
C MET A 13 -16.77 -12.39 1.64
N VAL A 14 -16.24 -12.63 0.44
CA VAL A 14 -14.83 -12.28 0.17
C VAL A 14 -14.77 -11.51 -1.15
N LEU A 15 -15.41 -10.32 -1.16
CA LEU A 15 -15.22 -9.32 -2.21
C LEU A 15 -14.68 -8.04 -1.57
N SER A 16 -13.38 -7.97 -1.33
CA SER A 16 -12.69 -6.71 -1.06
C SER A 16 -11.18 -6.85 -1.24
N ALA A 17 -10.76 -7.21 -2.46
CA ALA A 17 -9.39 -6.98 -2.91
C ALA A 17 -9.38 -6.16 -4.20
N CYS A 18 -10.33 -5.24 -4.36
CA CYS A 18 -10.18 -4.11 -5.29
C CYS A 18 -9.52 -2.94 -4.56
N ALA A 19 -8.48 -3.20 -3.77
CA ALA A 19 -7.56 -2.15 -3.39
C ALA A 19 -6.63 -1.94 -4.59
N SER A 20 -7.14 -1.27 -5.62
CA SER A 20 -6.28 -0.42 -6.46
C SER A 20 -5.71 0.65 -5.53
N SER A 21 -4.71 0.26 -4.73
CA SER A 21 -3.79 1.20 -4.10
C SER A 21 -2.92 1.71 -5.23
N SER A 22 -3.50 2.61 -6.02
CA SER A 22 -2.92 3.20 -7.22
C SER A 22 -1.60 3.87 -6.85
N GLY A 23 -0.53 3.08 -6.82
CA GLY A 23 0.77 3.55 -6.35
C GLY A 23 1.60 2.53 -5.57
N VAL A 24 1.04 1.44 -5.02
CA VAL A 24 1.81 0.40 -4.31
C VAL A 24 2.02 -0.81 -5.22
N THR A 25 3.27 -1.12 -5.55
CA THR A 25 3.71 -2.30 -6.28
C THR A 25 4.41 -3.27 -5.35
N GLN A 26 4.12 -4.56 -5.45
CA GLN A 26 4.85 -5.58 -4.71
C GLN A 26 6.16 -5.91 -5.42
N LEU A 27 7.29 -5.82 -4.73
CA LEU A 27 8.61 -6.18 -5.27
C LEU A 27 9.01 -7.61 -4.92
N ASP A 28 8.73 -8.04 -3.69
CA ASP A 28 9.10 -9.36 -3.17
C ASP A 28 8.12 -9.81 -2.07
N ARG A 29 8.42 -10.91 -1.38
CA ARG A 29 7.63 -11.36 -0.23
C ARG A 29 7.71 -10.30 0.86
N ASP A 30 6.53 -9.86 1.30
CA ASP A 30 6.33 -8.84 2.32
C ASP A 30 7.00 -7.50 1.98
N THR A 31 7.50 -7.29 0.75
CA THR A 31 8.24 -6.11 0.31
C THR A 31 7.50 -5.40 -0.80
N TYR A 32 7.25 -4.13 -0.58
CA TYR A 32 6.43 -3.28 -1.42
C TYR A 32 7.17 -2.00 -1.72
N MET A 33 6.81 -1.39 -2.84
CA MET A 33 7.30 -0.10 -3.26
C MET A 33 6.12 0.79 -3.56
N LEU A 34 6.22 2.07 -3.22
CA LEU A 34 5.27 3.05 -3.68
C LEU A 34 5.94 4.29 -4.21
N THR A 35 5.24 4.97 -5.12
CA THR A 35 5.64 6.27 -5.63
C THR A 35 4.64 7.32 -5.15
N ALA A 36 5.04 8.15 -4.19
CA ALA A 36 4.30 9.33 -3.83
C ALA A 36 4.73 10.49 -4.72
N SER A 37 3.77 11.27 -5.20
CA SER A 37 4.04 12.53 -5.89
C SER A 37 2.94 13.53 -5.59
N SER A 38 3.30 14.80 -5.57
CA SER A 38 2.32 15.87 -5.38
C SER A 38 2.78 17.13 -6.11
N ARG A 39 1.84 17.80 -6.78
CA ARG A 39 2.08 19.11 -7.38
C ARG A 39 2.05 20.24 -6.35
N TRP A 40 1.34 20.03 -5.24
CA TRP A 40 1.02 21.06 -4.25
C TRP A 40 1.87 20.95 -2.98
N ARG A 41 2.51 19.80 -2.75
CA ARG A 41 3.42 19.59 -1.62
C ARG A 41 4.87 19.66 -2.09
N GLY A 42 5.74 20.27 -1.29
CA GLY A 42 7.19 20.21 -1.47
C GLY A 42 7.74 18.80 -1.18
N ASN A 43 9.05 18.61 -1.38
CA ASN A 43 9.68 17.29 -1.32
C ASN A 43 9.43 16.54 0.00
N ASP A 44 9.56 17.20 1.15
CA ASP A 44 9.28 16.59 2.46
C ASP A 44 7.79 16.22 2.63
N GLY A 45 6.88 17.04 2.10
CA GLY A 45 5.45 16.76 2.13
C GLY A 45 5.07 15.54 1.29
N VAL A 46 5.77 15.32 0.18
CA VAL A 46 5.62 14.11 -0.65
C VAL A 46 6.19 12.87 0.07
N ALA A 47 7.34 12.99 0.73
CA ALA A 47 7.92 11.90 1.50
C ALA A 47 7.01 11.47 2.68
N ILE A 48 6.48 12.43 3.44
CA ILE A 48 5.53 12.17 4.54
C ILE A 48 4.27 11.48 4.01
N GLN A 49 3.74 11.96 2.88
CA GLN A 49 2.59 11.32 2.24
C GLN A 49 2.88 9.87 1.87
N GLY A 50 4.07 9.58 1.31
CA GLY A 50 4.49 8.22 1.01
C GLY A 50 4.55 7.33 2.24
N LEU A 51 5.12 7.82 3.34
CA LEU A 51 5.16 7.07 4.62
C LEU A 51 3.76 6.76 5.15
N GLN A 52 2.84 7.73 5.11
CA GLN A 52 1.46 7.54 5.55
C GLN A 52 0.72 6.51 4.68
N GLN A 53 0.96 6.53 3.36
CA GLN A 53 0.38 5.55 2.44
C GLN A 53 0.90 4.13 2.70
N ALA A 54 2.19 3.97 2.94
CA ALA A 54 2.79 2.68 3.27
C ALA A 54 2.30 2.13 4.62
N ASP A 55 2.20 2.99 5.64
CA ASP A 55 1.67 2.62 6.95
C ASP A 55 0.21 2.17 6.86
N ALA A 56 -0.63 2.93 6.16
CA ALA A 56 -2.02 2.55 5.92
C ALA A 56 -2.13 1.23 5.15
N TYR A 57 -1.27 1.00 4.15
CA TYR A 57 -1.23 -0.26 3.41
C TYR A 57 -0.92 -1.45 4.31
N CYS A 58 0.14 -1.38 5.13
CA CYS A 58 0.46 -2.48 6.05
C CYS A 58 -0.60 -2.67 7.13
N LYS A 59 -1.19 -1.59 7.66
CA LYS A 59 -2.28 -1.66 8.65
C LYS A 59 -3.52 -2.37 8.09
N ASN A 60 -3.87 -2.12 6.84
CA ASN A 60 -4.98 -2.81 6.17
C ASN A 60 -4.72 -4.32 6.03
N LEU A 61 -3.46 -4.75 6.04
CA LEU A 61 -3.06 -6.16 6.06
C LEU A 61 -2.95 -6.75 7.48
N GLY A 62 -3.24 -5.97 8.52
CA GLY A 62 -3.03 -6.38 9.92
C GLY A 62 -1.54 -6.49 10.29
N ARG A 63 -0.68 -5.74 9.61
CA ARG A 63 0.77 -5.82 9.70
C ARG A 63 1.38 -4.47 10.10
N ARG A 64 2.64 -4.49 10.56
CA ARG A 64 3.40 -3.28 10.87
C ARG A 64 4.30 -2.90 9.70
N MET A 65 4.32 -1.62 9.37
CA MET A 65 5.18 -1.08 8.34
C MET A 65 6.63 -0.96 8.84
N ARG A 66 7.59 -1.34 7.99
CA ARG A 66 9.02 -1.07 8.17
C ARG A 66 9.58 -0.47 6.88
N VAL A 67 10.18 0.71 6.93
CA VAL A 67 10.89 1.28 5.76
C VAL A 67 12.15 0.46 5.50
N VAL A 68 12.38 0.08 4.25
CA VAL A 68 13.64 -0.58 3.82
C VAL A 68 14.46 0.28 2.87
N GLY A 69 13.84 1.24 2.20
CA GLY A 69 14.53 2.21 1.36
C GLY A 69 13.65 3.41 1.06
N SER A 70 14.26 4.57 0.87
CA SER A 70 13.57 5.78 0.44
C SER A 70 14.45 6.58 -0.50
N GLU A 71 13.97 6.81 -1.70
CA GLU A 71 14.62 7.64 -2.71
C GLU A 71 13.75 8.87 -2.95
N ARG A 72 14.37 10.04 -2.97
CA ARG A 72 13.68 11.30 -3.26
C ARG A 72 14.24 11.87 -4.54
N SER A 73 13.34 12.33 -5.40
CA SER A 73 13.68 13.12 -6.57
C SER A 73 13.05 14.48 -6.39
N ASP A 74 13.88 15.51 -6.25
CA ASP A 74 13.44 16.90 -6.10
C ASP A 74 12.62 17.39 -7.30
N GLY A 75 12.66 16.66 -8.42
CA GLY A 75 12.03 17.08 -9.67
C GLY A 75 12.77 18.26 -10.30
N LEU A 76 12.25 18.75 -11.43
CA LEU A 76 12.71 19.99 -12.06
C LEU A 76 11.66 21.05 -11.76
N PRO A 77 12.06 22.25 -11.28
CA PRO A 77 11.11 23.33 -11.03
C PRO A 77 10.29 23.57 -12.30
N VAL A 78 8.96 23.63 -12.16
CA VAL A 78 7.96 23.84 -13.25
C VAL A 78 7.71 22.62 -14.16
N VAL A 79 8.69 21.75 -14.39
CA VAL A 79 8.58 20.67 -15.41
C VAL A 79 8.17 19.32 -14.82
N LEU A 80 8.71 18.94 -13.66
CA LEU A 80 8.47 17.64 -13.04
C LEU A 80 8.16 17.82 -11.54
N PRO A 81 7.00 17.34 -11.04
CA PRO A 81 6.69 17.43 -9.63
C PRO A 81 7.67 16.57 -8.81
N PRO A 82 7.91 16.94 -7.54
CA PRO A 82 8.71 16.13 -6.64
C PRO A 82 8.08 14.74 -6.47
N LYS A 83 8.94 13.72 -6.42
CA LYS A 83 8.54 12.32 -6.23
C LYS A 83 9.35 11.71 -5.09
N ALA A 84 8.68 10.90 -4.29
CA ALA A 84 9.32 10.03 -3.32
C ALA A 84 9.02 8.57 -3.69
N LEU A 85 10.06 7.81 -4.00
CA LEU A 85 10.02 6.36 -4.06
C LEU A 85 10.25 5.84 -2.64
N LEU A 86 9.35 5.00 -2.16
CA LEU A 86 9.45 4.39 -0.85
C LEU A 86 9.35 2.89 -0.99
N THR A 87 10.40 2.19 -0.58
CA THR A 87 10.39 0.74 -0.46
C THR A 87 10.21 0.38 1.01
N PHE A 88 9.22 -0.45 1.30
CA PHE A 88 8.82 -0.79 2.66
C PHE A 88 8.43 -2.27 2.74
N LYS A 89 8.53 -2.83 3.94
CA LYS A 89 8.04 -4.15 4.29
C LYS A 89 6.83 -4.07 5.19
N CYS A 90 5.95 -5.06 5.08
CA CYS A 90 4.87 -5.27 6.03
C CYS A 90 5.17 -6.53 6.86
N ASP A 91 5.72 -6.33 8.05
CA ASP A 91 6.04 -7.40 8.99
C ASP A 91 4.80 -7.81 9.81
N PRO A 92 4.73 -9.06 10.30
CA PRO A 92 3.68 -9.47 11.23
C PRO A 92 3.62 -8.51 12.42
N ALA A 93 2.42 -8.08 12.80
CA ALA A 93 2.22 -7.35 14.04
C ALA A 93 2.49 -8.32 15.19
N GLY A 94 3.68 -8.24 15.77
CA GLY A 94 4.01 -8.92 17.04
C GLY A 94 3.13 -8.45 18.18
#